data_AF-A0A7S0LTH4-F1
#
_entry.id   AF-A0A7S0LTH4-F1
#
_cell.length_a   1.000
_cell.length_b   1.000
_cell.length_c   1.000
_cell.angle_alpha   90.00
_cell.angle_beta   90.00
_cell.angle_gamma   90.00
#
_symmetry.space_group_name_H-M   'P 1'
#
loop_
_entity.id
_entity.type
_entity.pdbx_description
1 polymer ?
#
loop_
_entity_poly.entity_id
_entity_poly.type
_entity_poly.pdbx_seq_one_letter_code
_entity_poly.pdbx_strand_id
1 'polypeptide(L)'
;ERKRDSRRFSMDVGMSLDDMISAGGRSGGRGRFGGSQARGRGRSGVHVSSRGGGGGGASRGITKRAPSSSTSCKVTVVGVSGGSQDRRADAFRHEPRACLIGPNTDIKKAAGSVAKFLREGTPPVVKAISPQNVNQAVKTLALARSYLADEGLDLYAAVDFPEYHSSSSTANVNLHIAQKRERTDLSRVLAQLTVSGSSDPGKVAGAIAKTAREATSLRRLCVSCAGPAAMLNALKAVFLARHYLKDDEVDLSIVPEFENVVNGPSLVHLFTIVHQPDEVL
;
A
#
# COMPACT_ATOMS: atom_id res chain seq x y z
N GLU A 1 40.97 -36.48 -19.59
CA GLU A 1 40.47 -35.55 -18.55
C GLU A 1 40.66 -34.10 -18.99
N ARG A 2 39.60 -33.30 -19.08
CA ARG A 2 39.68 -31.84 -19.32
C ARG A 2 38.92 -31.12 -18.21
N LYS A 3 39.66 -30.40 -17.35
CA LYS A 3 39.13 -29.50 -16.32
C LYS A 3 38.33 -28.38 -16.99
N ARG A 4 37.08 -28.18 -16.57
CA ARG A 4 36.28 -27.00 -16.89
C ARG A 4 36.34 -26.02 -15.73
N ASP A 5 36.87 -24.85 -16.01
CA ASP A 5 36.88 -23.66 -15.15
C ASP A 5 35.45 -23.10 -15.03
N SER A 6 34.96 -23.00 -13.81
CA SER A 6 33.70 -22.32 -13.46
C SER A 6 34.02 -20.91 -12.95
N ARG A 7 33.94 -19.89 -13.82
CA ARG A 7 33.93 -18.49 -13.40
C ARG A 7 32.51 -18.07 -13.04
N ARG A 8 32.28 -17.80 -11.76
CA ARG A 8 31.12 -17.09 -11.23
C ARG A 8 31.16 -15.64 -11.73
N PHE A 9 30.14 -15.24 -12.48
CA PHE A 9 29.83 -13.83 -12.70
C PHE A 9 28.95 -13.34 -11.56
N SER A 10 29.53 -12.55 -10.66
CA SER A 10 28.79 -11.70 -9.73
C SER A 10 28.52 -10.39 -10.46
N MET A 11 27.26 -10.05 -10.69
CA MET A 11 26.87 -8.71 -11.11
C MET A 11 26.22 -8.02 -9.91
N ASP A 12 27.02 -7.20 -9.23
CA ASP A 12 26.51 -6.16 -8.34
C ASP A 12 25.87 -5.07 -9.22
N VAL A 13 24.55 -4.90 -9.12
CA VAL A 13 23.84 -3.76 -9.71
C VAL A 13 22.97 -3.13 -8.63
N GLY A 14 23.62 -2.41 -7.72
CA GLY A 14 22.97 -1.42 -6.87
C GLY A 14 23.20 -0.04 -7.47
N MET A 15 22.35 0.38 -8.41
CA MET A 15 22.30 1.80 -8.82
C MET A 15 21.21 2.51 -8.03
N SER A 16 21.60 3.55 -7.30
CA SER A 16 20.70 4.43 -6.56
C SER A 16 19.85 5.26 -7.52
N LEU A 17 18.62 5.59 -7.11
CA LEU A 17 17.72 6.50 -7.84
C LEU A 17 18.35 7.88 -8.09
N ASP A 18 19.26 8.32 -7.21
CA ASP A 18 19.98 9.60 -7.35
C ASP A 18 20.99 9.59 -8.51
N ASP A 19 21.53 8.42 -8.86
CA ASP A 19 22.48 8.27 -9.98
C ASP A 19 21.76 8.32 -11.33
N MET A 20 20.51 7.85 -11.39
CA MET A 20 19.69 7.91 -12.60
C MET A 20 19.23 9.34 -12.92
N ILE A 21 19.08 10.23 -11.93
CA ILE A 21 18.63 11.61 -12.13
C ILE A 21 19.78 12.53 -12.59
N SER A 22 21.03 12.18 -12.29
CA SER A 22 22.19 13.07 -12.55
C SER A 22 22.79 12.95 -13.97
N ALA A 23 22.35 11.99 -14.79
CA ALA A 23 22.94 11.73 -16.12
C ALA A 23 22.38 12.58 -17.27
N GLY A 24 21.36 13.43 -17.03
CA GLY A 24 20.71 14.22 -18.08
C GLY A 24 20.70 15.72 -17.79
N GLY A 25 21.79 16.45 -18.08
CA GLY A 25 21.74 17.91 -18.05
C GLY A 25 23.07 18.65 -17.98
N ARG A 26 23.86 18.62 -19.06
CA ARG A 26 24.98 19.56 -19.28
C ARG A 26 24.77 20.37 -20.56
N SER A 27 24.20 21.56 -20.43
CA SER A 27 24.52 22.78 -21.18
C SER A 27 23.87 23.92 -20.37
N GLY A 28 24.50 25.02 -19.98
CA GLY A 28 25.47 25.85 -20.68
C GLY A 28 24.82 27.25 -20.75
N GLY A 29 25.22 28.20 -19.89
CA GLY A 29 24.63 29.54 -19.93
C GLY A 29 25.14 30.48 -18.84
N ARG A 30 26.20 31.22 -19.16
CA ARG A 30 26.73 32.34 -18.37
C ARG A 30 25.75 33.51 -18.38
N GLY A 31 25.62 34.20 -17.24
CA GLY A 31 24.94 35.49 -17.14
C GLY A 31 25.30 36.19 -15.84
N ARG A 32 26.05 37.28 -15.96
CA ARG A 32 26.77 38.02 -14.92
C ARG A 32 26.19 39.43 -14.85
N PHE A 33 25.58 39.85 -13.74
CA PHE A 33 25.37 41.26 -13.33
C PHE A 33 25.05 41.22 -11.82
N GLY A 34 25.85 41.81 -10.92
CA GLY A 34 25.87 43.25 -10.60
C GLY A 34 24.62 43.58 -9.77
N GLY A 35 24.62 44.03 -8.52
CA GLY A 35 25.59 44.67 -7.64
C GLY A 35 24.78 45.54 -6.66
N SER A 36 25.34 45.84 -5.48
CA SER A 36 24.96 46.98 -4.60
C SER A 36 23.53 47.02 -4.02
N GLN A 37 23.21 47.53 -2.83
CA GLN A 37 23.92 48.25 -1.78
C GLN A 37 22.99 48.32 -0.54
N ALA A 38 23.63 48.40 0.62
CA ALA A 38 23.35 49.35 1.69
C ALA A 38 22.05 49.32 2.54
N ARG A 39 22.31 49.09 3.85
CA ARG A 39 22.08 50.02 4.99
C ARG A 39 20.66 50.30 5.49
N GLY A 40 20.54 50.18 6.83
CA GLY A 40 19.68 51.04 7.66
C GLY A 40 19.06 50.27 8.83
N ARG A 41 19.72 50.15 9.99
CA ARG A 41 19.71 51.07 11.15
C ARG A 41 18.41 51.10 11.97
N GLY A 42 18.55 50.71 13.25
CA GLY A 42 17.84 51.27 14.41
C GLY A 42 16.62 50.46 14.87
N ARG A 43 16.20 50.46 16.15
CA ARG A 43 16.67 51.14 17.37
C ARG A 43 15.77 50.64 18.54
N SER A 44 16.39 50.29 19.66
CA SER A 44 15.98 50.51 21.07
C SER A 44 14.61 50.05 21.67
N GLY A 45 14.68 49.60 22.94
CA GLY A 45 13.62 49.68 23.96
C GLY A 45 13.36 48.34 24.68
N VAL A 46 13.98 47.98 25.81
CA VAL A 46 13.82 48.45 27.21
C VAL A 46 12.56 47.95 27.93
N HIS A 47 12.78 47.13 28.98
CA HIS A 47 12.02 46.83 30.21
C HIS A 47 10.48 46.66 30.20
N VAL A 48 9.99 45.62 30.91
CA VAL A 48 9.35 45.73 32.24
C VAL A 48 8.99 44.33 32.79
N SER A 49 9.26 44.18 34.09
CA SER A 49 8.91 43.09 35.00
C SER A 49 7.46 43.11 35.47
N SER A 50 6.85 41.94 35.70
CA SER A 50 5.88 41.66 36.80
C SER A 50 5.61 40.14 36.81
N ARG A 51 5.80 39.36 37.89
CA ARG A 51 5.21 39.30 39.25
C ARG A 51 3.70 39.02 39.29
N GLY A 52 3.35 37.92 39.99
CA GLY A 52 2.02 37.55 40.49
C GLY A 52 1.34 36.49 39.61
N GLY A 53 0.70 35.43 40.07
CA GLY A 53 0.28 34.90 41.38
C GLY A 53 -0.21 33.45 41.09
N GLY A 54 -0.19 32.50 42.03
CA GLY A 54 -1.14 32.42 43.14
C GLY A 54 -2.41 31.67 42.71
N GLY A 55 -2.59 30.43 43.19
CA GLY A 55 -3.83 29.63 43.08
C GLY A 55 -3.54 28.21 42.59
N GLY A 56 -3.55 27.14 43.38
CA GLY A 56 -4.34 26.91 44.59
C GLY A 56 -5.75 26.47 44.22
N GLY A 57 -5.90 25.27 43.64
CA GLY A 57 -7.20 24.73 43.22
C GLY A 57 -7.22 23.21 43.34
N ALA A 58 -7.72 22.74 44.49
CA ALA A 58 -7.96 21.34 44.76
C ALA A 58 -9.12 20.80 43.91
N SER A 59 -8.89 19.72 43.15
CA SER A 59 -9.93 18.90 42.54
C SER A 59 -9.91 17.51 43.19
N ARG A 60 -10.81 17.36 44.17
CA ARG A 60 -11.14 16.08 44.80
C ARG A 60 -12.05 15.26 43.88
N GLY A 61 -11.69 13.99 43.69
CA GLY A 61 -12.66 12.89 43.64
C GLY A 61 -13.40 12.62 42.33
N ILE A 62 -12.68 12.20 41.28
CA ILE A 62 -13.29 11.41 40.21
C ILE A 62 -13.27 9.94 40.66
N THR A 63 -14.47 9.38 40.82
CA THR A 63 -14.75 7.99 41.11
C THR A 63 -13.95 7.06 40.19
N LYS A 64 -13.18 6.15 40.80
CA LYS A 64 -12.51 5.03 40.12
C LYS A 64 -13.55 4.18 39.39
N ARG A 65 -13.72 4.40 38.08
CA ARG A 65 -14.32 3.41 37.19
C ARG A 65 -13.26 2.34 36.92
N ALA A 66 -13.64 1.08 37.18
CA ALA A 66 -12.86 -0.10 36.87
C ALA A 66 -12.39 -0.11 35.40
N PRO A 67 -11.24 -0.71 35.07
CA PRO A 67 -10.82 -0.89 33.69
C PRO A 67 -11.83 -1.82 33.02
N SER A 68 -12.65 -1.27 32.11
CA SER A 68 -13.50 -2.06 31.24
C SER A 68 -12.60 -2.87 30.31
N SER A 69 -12.62 -4.18 30.53
CA SER A 69 -12.44 -5.25 29.55
C SER A 69 -12.08 -4.79 28.14
N SER A 70 -10.87 -5.15 27.72
CA SER A 70 -10.44 -5.39 26.34
C SER A 70 -11.58 -5.35 25.31
N THR A 71 -11.78 -4.19 24.69
CA THR A 71 -12.65 -4.08 23.53
C THR A 71 -11.96 -4.79 22.38
N SER A 72 -12.28 -6.07 22.20
CA SER A 72 -11.86 -6.87 21.05
C SER A 72 -12.29 -6.11 19.79
N CYS A 73 -11.32 -5.69 18.99
CA CYS A 73 -11.57 -4.98 17.74
C CYS A 73 -12.28 -5.96 16.79
N LYS A 74 -13.61 -5.81 16.70
CA LYS A 74 -14.50 -6.70 15.96
C LYS A 74 -14.26 -6.49 14.48
N VAL A 75 -13.63 -7.45 13.80
CA VAL A 75 -13.66 -7.54 12.35
C VAL A 75 -15.12 -7.58 11.95
N THR A 76 -15.63 -6.50 11.36
CA THR A 76 -17.00 -6.48 10.86
C THR A 76 -16.93 -6.90 9.41
N VAL A 77 -17.07 -8.20 9.21
CA VAL A 77 -17.51 -8.70 7.91
C VAL A 77 -18.98 -8.33 7.82
N VAL A 78 -19.31 -7.34 6.98
CA VAL A 78 -20.70 -7.03 6.69
C VAL A 78 -21.17 -8.06 5.68
N GLY A 79 -21.54 -9.23 6.21
CA GLY A 79 -22.23 -10.28 5.49
C GLY A 79 -23.56 -10.50 6.18
N VAL A 80 -24.66 -10.18 5.49
CA VAL A 80 -26.03 -10.44 5.95
C VAL A 80 -26.12 -11.88 6.43
N SER A 81 -26.19 -12.08 7.75
CA SER A 81 -26.37 -13.39 8.36
C SER A 81 -27.29 -13.23 9.57
N GLY A 82 -28.52 -13.73 9.46
CA GLY A 82 -29.41 -13.89 10.61
C GLY A 82 -30.89 -13.57 10.42
N GLY A 83 -31.48 -13.87 9.26
CA GLY A 83 -32.93 -13.99 9.09
C GLY A 83 -33.29 -15.47 8.93
N SER A 84 -34.22 -15.93 9.75
CA SER A 84 -34.77 -17.27 9.87
C SER A 84 -35.13 -17.97 8.55
N GLN A 85 -35.05 -19.30 8.60
CA GLN A 85 -35.51 -20.28 7.62
C GLN A 85 -36.71 -19.80 6.81
N ASP A 86 -36.50 -19.52 5.51
CA ASP A 86 -37.50 -19.81 4.49
C ASP A 86 -36.83 -19.99 3.13
N ARG A 87 -37.01 -21.18 2.57
CA ARG A 87 -36.61 -21.52 1.21
C ARG A 87 -37.56 -20.82 0.25
N ARG A 88 -37.10 -19.85 -0.53
CA ARG A 88 -37.67 -19.57 -1.85
C ARG A 88 -36.69 -18.76 -2.71
N ALA A 89 -36.71 -19.11 -3.99
CA ALA A 89 -35.85 -18.62 -5.04
C ALA A 89 -35.90 -17.10 -5.15
N ASP A 90 -34.75 -16.45 -4.98
CA ASP A 90 -34.46 -15.17 -5.60
C ASP A 90 -32.96 -15.10 -5.85
N ALA A 91 -32.59 -15.17 -7.13
CA ALA A 91 -31.25 -14.88 -7.64
C ALA A 91 -30.97 -13.36 -7.56
N PHE A 92 -31.12 -12.80 -6.36
CA PHE A 92 -30.82 -11.42 -6.08
C PHE A 92 -29.30 -11.27 -6.12
N ARG A 93 -28.81 -10.41 -7.01
CA ARG A 93 -27.40 -10.01 -7.12
C ARG A 93 -26.88 -9.68 -5.73
N HIS A 94 -26.18 -10.63 -5.09
CA HIS A 94 -25.54 -10.37 -3.81
C HIS A 94 -24.49 -9.30 -4.05
N GLU A 95 -24.68 -8.13 -3.44
CA GLU A 95 -23.58 -7.16 -3.39
C GLU A 95 -22.33 -7.87 -2.87
N PRO A 96 -21.16 -7.63 -3.48
CA PRO A 96 -19.94 -8.27 -3.06
C PRO A 96 -19.72 -7.98 -1.58
N ARG A 97 -19.60 -9.06 -0.80
CA ARG A 97 -19.45 -8.98 0.66
C ARG A 97 -18.28 -8.06 0.99
N ALA A 98 -18.50 -7.11 1.90
CA ALA A 98 -17.45 -6.16 2.27
C ALA A 98 -16.69 -6.64 3.50
N CYS A 99 -15.35 -6.64 3.41
CA CYS A 99 -14.45 -6.84 4.53
C CYS A 99 -13.87 -5.49 4.95
N LEU A 100 -14.37 -4.94 6.06
CA LEU A 100 -13.94 -3.65 6.58
C LEU A 100 -12.69 -3.83 7.45
N ILE A 101 -11.61 -3.14 7.09
CA ILE A 101 -10.35 -3.19 7.84
C ILE A 101 -10.16 -1.89 8.61
N GLY A 102 -9.93 -2.01 9.92
CA GLY A 102 -9.63 -0.93 10.85
C GLY A 102 -8.15 -0.91 11.25
N PRO A 103 -7.73 0.11 12.04
CA PRO A 103 -6.32 0.28 12.39
C PRO A 103 -5.80 -0.81 13.34
N ASN A 104 -6.70 -1.38 14.15
CA ASN A 104 -6.42 -2.41 15.15
C ASN A 104 -6.99 -3.79 14.75
N THR A 105 -7.29 -4.00 13.46
CA THR A 105 -7.78 -5.28 12.98
C THR A 105 -6.76 -6.38 13.25
N ASP A 106 -7.23 -7.49 13.82
CA ASP A 106 -6.45 -8.73 13.92
C ASP A 106 -6.29 -9.32 12.51
N ILE A 107 -5.12 -9.08 11.91
CA ILE A 107 -4.81 -9.49 10.54
C ILE A 107 -4.91 -11.00 10.34
N LYS A 108 -4.68 -11.83 11.37
CA LYS A 108 -4.77 -13.29 11.26
C LYS A 108 -6.21 -13.73 11.11
N LYS A 109 -7.10 -13.18 11.94
CA LYS A 109 -8.55 -13.45 11.85
C LYS A 109 -9.14 -12.92 10.56
N ALA A 110 -8.78 -11.69 10.18
CA ALA A 110 -9.24 -11.10 8.92
C ALA A 110 -8.76 -11.93 7.72
N ALA A 111 -7.51 -12.38 7.72
CA ALA A 111 -6.94 -13.20 6.65
C ALA A 111 -7.63 -14.56 6.54
N GLY A 112 -7.91 -15.21 7.67
CA GLY A 112 -8.69 -16.44 7.71
C GLY A 112 -10.09 -16.26 7.12
N SER A 113 -10.75 -15.13 7.41
CA SER A 113 -12.06 -14.82 6.82
C SER A 113 -11.97 -14.58 5.30
N VAL A 114 -10.99 -13.83 4.82
CA VAL A 114 -10.78 -13.59 3.39
C VAL A 114 -10.49 -14.91 2.66
N ALA A 115 -9.60 -15.75 3.21
CA ALA A 115 -9.29 -17.06 2.66
C ALA A 115 -10.53 -17.97 2.60
N LYS A 116 -11.37 -17.97 3.64
CA LYS A 116 -12.66 -18.69 3.64
C LYS A 116 -13.55 -18.24 2.48
N PHE A 117 -13.73 -16.94 2.27
CA PHE A 117 -14.55 -16.43 1.17
C PHE A 117 -14.00 -16.78 -0.22
N LEU A 118 -12.67 -16.76 -0.37
CA LEU A 118 -12.02 -17.20 -1.60
C LEU A 118 -12.29 -18.68 -1.87
N ARG A 119 -12.18 -19.56 -0.87
CA ARG A 119 -12.53 -20.99 -1.00
C ARG A 119 -13.99 -21.20 -1.40
N GLU A 120 -14.89 -20.37 -0.89
CA GLU A 120 -16.32 -20.39 -1.23
C GLU A 120 -16.63 -19.81 -2.63
N GLY A 121 -15.62 -19.29 -3.35
CA GLY A 121 -15.83 -18.64 -4.65
C GLY A 121 -16.60 -17.33 -4.58
N THR A 122 -16.66 -16.70 -3.40
CA THR A 122 -17.38 -15.43 -3.17
C THR A 122 -16.43 -14.37 -2.62
N PRO A 123 -15.40 -13.97 -3.39
CA PRO A 123 -14.36 -13.08 -2.89
C PRO A 123 -14.95 -11.75 -2.39
N PRO A 124 -14.51 -11.27 -1.21
CA PRO A 124 -15.01 -10.03 -0.66
C PRO A 124 -14.28 -8.83 -1.26
N VAL A 125 -14.90 -7.65 -1.21
CA VAL A 125 -14.18 -6.38 -1.40
C VAL A 125 -13.61 -5.95 -0.06
N VAL A 126 -12.29 -5.78 0.01
CA VAL A 126 -11.62 -5.27 1.22
C VAL A 126 -11.60 -3.74 1.17
N LYS A 127 -12.13 -3.09 2.21
CA LYS A 127 -12.26 -1.62 2.28
C LYS A 127 -11.39 -1.04 3.39
N ALA A 128 -10.70 0.06 3.09
CA ALA A 128 -9.83 0.76 4.03
C ALA A 128 -9.87 2.29 3.82
N ILE A 129 -10.06 3.04 4.91
CA ILE A 129 -10.32 4.49 4.88
C ILE A 129 -9.20 5.37 5.47
N SER A 130 -8.07 4.77 5.82
CA SER A 130 -6.92 5.50 6.37
C SER A 130 -5.62 4.79 5.96
N PRO A 131 -4.46 5.49 5.99
CA PRO A 131 -3.17 4.85 5.72
C PRO A 131 -2.91 3.61 6.60
N GLN A 132 -3.30 3.67 7.89
CA GLN A 132 -3.15 2.55 8.83
C GLN A 132 -4.03 1.37 8.41
N ASN A 133 -5.29 1.62 8.05
CA ASN A 133 -6.22 0.59 7.61
C ASN A 133 -5.72 -0.05 6.30
N VAL A 134 -5.19 0.76 5.38
CA VAL A 134 -4.63 0.28 4.11
C VAL A 134 -3.45 -0.67 4.35
N ASN A 135 -2.54 -0.30 5.26
CA ASN A 135 -1.44 -1.19 5.63
C ASN A 135 -1.92 -2.50 6.26
N GLN A 136 -2.93 -2.47 7.14
CA GLN A 136 -3.51 -3.70 7.68
C GLN A 136 -4.25 -4.52 6.61
N ALA A 137 -4.91 -3.87 5.65
CA ALA A 137 -5.65 -4.53 4.57
C ALA A 137 -4.70 -5.30 3.66
N VAL A 138 -3.62 -4.67 3.20
CA VAL A 138 -2.62 -5.34 2.35
C VAL A 138 -1.93 -6.48 3.11
N LYS A 139 -1.56 -6.27 4.37
CA LYS A 139 -1.00 -7.34 5.22
C LYS A 139 -1.97 -8.52 5.39
N THR A 140 -3.25 -8.22 5.53
CA THR A 140 -4.32 -9.22 5.58
C THR A 140 -4.37 -10.03 4.30
N LEU A 141 -4.26 -9.39 3.13
CA LEU A 141 -4.23 -10.07 1.83
C LEU A 141 -2.97 -10.94 1.67
N ALA A 142 -1.79 -10.41 2.02
CA ALA A 142 -0.54 -11.19 1.98
C ALA A 142 -0.62 -12.44 2.86
N LEU A 143 -1.21 -12.32 4.05
CA LEU A 143 -1.40 -13.46 4.95
C LEU A 143 -2.48 -14.42 4.45
N ALA A 144 -3.61 -13.91 3.94
CA ALA A 144 -4.66 -14.75 3.35
C ALA A 144 -4.12 -15.57 2.18
N ARG A 145 -3.27 -14.95 1.36
CA ARG A 145 -2.55 -15.60 0.27
C ARG A 145 -1.65 -16.74 0.78
N SER A 146 -1.02 -16.61 1.95
CA SER A 146 -0.26 -17.72 2.55
C SER A 146 -1.15 -18.88 3.03
N TYR A 147 -2.33 -18.58 3.57
CA TYR A 147 -3.29 -19.61 4.01
C TYR A 147 -3.91 -20.42 2.87
N LEU A 148 -3.82 -19.92 1.65
CA LEU A 148 -4.32 -20.55 0.43
C LEU A 148 -3.25 -21.36 -0.32
N ALA A 149 -1.99 -21.26 0.10
CA ALA A 149 -0.85 -21.85 -0.61
C ALA A 149 -0.94 -23.38 -0.71
N ASP A 150 -1.31 -24.05 0.39
CA ASP A 150 -1.42 -25.51 0.46
C ASP A 150 -2.54 -26.08 -0.45
N GLU A 151 -3.48 -25.23 -0.85
CA GLU A 151 -4.60 -25.56 -1.74
C GLU A 151 -4.29 -25.24 -3.21
N GLY A 152 -3.10 -24.71 -3.52
CA GLY A 152 -2.74 -24.26 -4.86
C GLY A 152 -3.50 -23.01 -5.32
N LEU A 153 -4.24 -22.35 -4.41
CA LEU A 153 -5.01 -21.15 -4.71
C LEU A 153 -4.13 -19.89 -4.60
N ASP A 154 -4.47 -18.89 -5.40
CA ASP A 154 -3.90 -17.54 -5.32
C ASP A 154 -4.99 -16.48 -5.31
N LEU A 155 -4.60 -15.26 -4.95
CA LEU A 155 -5.49 -14.10 -4.97
C LEU A 155 -4.82 -12.92 -5.64
N TYR A 156 -5.59 -12.24 -6.48
CA TYR A 156 -5.21 -10.97 -7.12
C TYR A 156 -6.09 -9.89 -6.52
N ALA A 157 -5.58 -8.67 -6.40
CA ALA A 157 -6.37 -7.52 -5.98
C ALA A 157 -6.25 -6.39 -7.00
N ALA A 158 -7.39 -5.94 -7.54
CA ALA A 158 -7.45 -4.70 -8.28
C ALA A 158 -7.67 -3.54 -7.30
N VAL A 159 -6.85 -2.50 -7.43
CA VAL A 159 -6.86 -1.34 -6.53
C VAL A 159 -7.79 -0.27 -7.08
N ASP A 160 -8.79 0.13 -6.31
CA ASP A 160 -9.74 1.18 -6.66
C ASP A 160 -9.81 2.25 -5.57
N PHE A 161 -9.97 3.50 -6.00
CA PHE A 161 -10.19 4.67 -5.13
C PHE A 161 -11.50 5.33 -5.55
N PRO A 162 -12.63 5.03 -4.89
CA PRO A 162 -13.92 5.65 -5.20
C PRO A 162 -13.87 7.17 -5.17
N GLU A 163 -13.08 7.72 -4.25
CA GLU A 163 -12.73 9.12 -4.20
C GLU A 163 -11.21 9.25 -4.09
N TYR A 164 -10.58 9.68 -5.19
CA TYR A 164 -9.13 9.84 -5.25
C TYR A 164 -8.70 11.17 -4.62
N HIS A 165 -7.77 11.09 -3.67
CA HIS A 165 -7.09 12.25 -3.11
C HIS A 165 -5.58 12.12 -3.29
N SER A 166 -4.90 13.20 -3.67
CA SER A 166 -3.44 13.21 -3.83
C SER A 166 -2.66 13.19 -2.51
N SER A 167 -3.26 13.63 -1.40
CA SER A 167 -2.62 13.69 -0.07
C SER A 167 -2.24 12.30 0.46
N SER A 168 -1.07 12.14 1.07
CA SER A 168 -0.66 10.89 1.72
C SER A 168 -1.34 10.61 3.08
N SER A 169 -2.19 11.53 3.56
CA SER A 169 -2.90 11.39 4.84
C SER A 169 -4.33 10.86 4.74
N THR A 170 -4.95 10.95 3.55
CA THR A 170 -6.33 10.50 3.33
C THR A 170 -6.37 9.29 2.40
N ALA A 171 -7.23 8.34 2.74
CA ALA A 171 -7.43 7.12 1.96
C ALA A 171 -8.90 6.76 1.92
N ASN A 172 -9.38 6.31 0.76
CA ASN A 172 -10.63 5.59 0.61
C ASN A 172 -10.38 4.55 -0.48
N VAL A 173 -10.00 3.35 -0.07
CA VAL A 173 -9.49 2.29 -0.95
C VAL A 173 -10.42 1.10 -0.90
N ASN A 174 -10.82 0.65 -2.08
CA ASN A 174 -11.42 -0.65 -2.31
C ASN A 174 -10.38 -1.57 -2.97
N LEU A 175 -10.19 -2.75 -2.41
CA LEU A 175 -9.40 -3.82 -2.99
C LEU A 175 -10.37 -4.89 -3.46
N HIS A 176 -10.56 -4.96 -4.78
CA HIS A 176 -11.41 -5.96 -5.41
C HIS A 176 -10.60 -7.24 -5.58
N ILE A 177 -10.95 -8.26 -4.80
CA ILE A 177 -10.19 -9.51 -4.78
C ILE A 177 -10.77 -10.45 -5.81
N ALA A 178 -9.89 -11.14 -6.54
CA ALA A 178 -10.24 -12.27 -7.38
C ALA A 178 -9.47 -13.51 -6.95
N GLN A 179 -10.11 -14.67 -7.08
CA GLN A 179 -9.48 -15.97 -6.86
C GLN A 179 -8.81 -16.46 -8.15
N LYS A 180 -7.60 -17.01 -8.03
CA LYS A 180 -6.95 -17.78 -9.10
C LYS A 180 -6.72 -19.22 -8.62
N ARG A 181 -6.90 -20.17 -9.53
CA ARG A 181 -6.77 -21.62 -9.26
C ARG A 181 -5.35 -22.15 -9.42
N GLU A 182 -4.40 -21.28 -9.72
CA GLU A 182 -2.98 -21.60 -9.83
C GLU A 182 -2.17 -20.55 -9.11
N ARG A 183 -1.10 -21.00 -8.47
CA ARG A 183 -0.18 -20.13 -7.75
C ARG A 183 0.70 -19.34 -8.71
N THR A 184 0.72 -18.04 -8.54
CA THR A 184 1.51 -17.15 -9.38
C THR A 184 2.98 -17.19 -8.93
N ASP A 185 3.89 -17.63 -9.81
CA ASP A 185 5.33 -17.75 -9.54
C ASP A 185 6.04 -16.40 -9.44
N LEU A 186 6.14 -15.82 -8.24
CA LEU A 186 6.66 -14.46 -8.00
C LEU A 186 8.19 -14.29 -8.17
N SER A 187 8.92 -15.34 -8.56
CA SER A 187 10.40 -15.27 -8.66
C SER A 187 10.92 -14.37 -9.79
N ARG A 188 10.12 -14.16 -10.86
CA ARG A 188 10.55 -13.42 -12.07
C ARG A 188 10.13 -11.95 -12.02
N VAL A 189 11.00 -11.12 -11.47
CA VAL A 189 10.81 -9.66 -11.36
C VAL A 189 11.60 -8.95 -12.46
N LEU A 190 10.93 -8.10 -13.24
CA LEU A 190 11.53 -7.25 -14.27
C LEU A 190 12.23 -6.03 -13.68
N ALA A 191 11.57 -5.40 -12.71
CA ALA A 191 12.10 -4.27 -11.98
C ALA A 191 11.51 -4.24 -10.57
N GLN A 192 12.26 -3.68 -9.63
CA GLN A 192 11.85 -3.48 -8.25
C GLN A 192 11.90 -2.00 -7.91
N LEU A 193 10.80 -1.47 -7.40
CA LEU A 193 10.68 -0.09 -6.95
C LEU A 193 10.47 -0.08 -5.44
N THR A 194 11.21 0.77 -4.73
CA THR A 194 11.01 0.99 -3.29
C THR A 194 10.22 2.27 -3.08
N VAL A 195 9.12 2.17 -2.33
CA VAL A 195 8.23 3.29 -2.01
C VAL A 195 8.32 3.62 -0.53
N SER A 196 8.44 4.90 -0.22
CA SER A 196 8.48 5.45 1.13
C SER A 196 7.28 6.37 1.40
N GLY A 197 7.15 6.85 2.63
CA GLY A 197 6.10 7.82 2.98
C GLY A 197 6.21 9.18 2.28
N SER A 198 7.39 9.53 1.77
CA SER A 198 7.64 10.78 1.03
C SER A 198 7.66 10.60 -0.50
N SER A 199 7.51 9.37 -0.99
CA SER A 199 7.44 9.10 -2.43
C SER A 199 6.22 9.78 -3.07
N ASP A 200 6.44 10.39 -4.23
CA ASP A 200 5.37 10.95 -5.07
C ASP A 200 4.65 9.82 -5.84
N PRO A 201 3.34 9.59 -5.61
CA PRO A 201 2.62 8.50 -6.26
C PRO A 201 2.57 8.62 -7.80
N GLY A 202 2.53 9.84 -8.35
CA GLY A 202 2.49 10.06 -9.79
C GLY A 202 3.79 9.70 -10.49
N LYS A 203 4.93 10.00 -9.87
CA LYS A 203 6.25 9.57 -10.37
C LYS A 203 6.41 8.06 -10.34
N VAL A 204 6.03 7.43 -9.22
CA VAL A 204 6.06 5.97 -9.08
C VAL A 204 5.11 5.32 -10.10
N ALA A 205 3.92 5.89 -10.31
CA ALA A 205 2.96 5.42 -11.32
C ALA A 205 3.52 5.46 -12.73
N GLY A 206 4.25 6.54 -13.10
CA GLY A 206 4.92 6.64 -14.40
C GLY A 206 5.97 5.54 -14.59
N ALA A 207 6.74 5.23 -13.55
CA ALA A 207 7.69 4.12 -13.57
C ALA A 207 6.97 2.77 -13.71
N ILE A 208 5.88 2.55 -12.95
CA ILE A 208 5.06 1.33 -13.04
C ILE A 208 4.52 1.16 -14.47
N ALA A 209 3.89 2.19 -15.04
CA ALA A 209 3.30 2.14 -16.36
C ALA A 209 4.35 1.91 -17.46
N LYS A 210 5.51 2.57 -17.37
CA LYS A 210 6.62 2.32 -18.30
C LYS A 210 7.07 0.85 -18.25
N THR A 211 7.29 0.32 -17.05
CA THR A 211 7.69 -1.09 -16.88
C THR A 211 6.60 -2.05 -17.37
N ALA A 212 5.33 -1.73 -17.15
CA ALA A 212 4.21 -2.55 -17.60
C ALA A 212 4.15 -2.65 -19.14
N ARG A 213 4.41 -1.54 -19.87
CA ARG A 213 4.48 -1.55 -21.34
C ARG A 213 5.64 -2.40 -21.89
N GLU A 214 6.73 -2.48 -21.13
CA GLU A 214 7.90 -3.31 -21.46
C GLU A 214 7.74 -4.77 -21.01
N ALA A 215 6.77 -5.06 -20.15
CA ALA A 215 6.56 -6.38 -19.58
C ALA A 215 5.97 -7.32 -20.64
N THR A 216 6.75 -8.35 -21.00
CA THR A 216 6.22 -9.53 -21.67
C THR A 216 5.47 -10.42 -20.67
N SER A 217 4.64 -11.34 -21.17
CA SER A 217 3.63 -12.12 -20.42
C SER A 217 4.10 -12.95 -19.21
N LEU A 218 5.38 -12.92 -18.84
CA LEU A 218 5.96 -13.62 -17.69
C LEU A 218 6.77 -12.72 -16.74
N ARG A 219 6.82 -11.41 -17.00
CA ARG A 219 7.67 -10.46 -16.27
C ARG A 219 6.81 -9.50 -15.46
N ARG A 220 7.16 -9.30 -14.19
CA ARG A 220 6.35 -8.52 -13.25
C ARG A 220 7.14 -7.42 -12.60
N LEU A 221 6.46 -6.39 -12.15
CA LEU A 221 7.05 -5.32 -11.37
C LEU A 221 6.83 -5.59 -9.88
N CYS A 222 7.87 -5.46 -9.07
CA CYS A 222 7.74 -5.54 -7.62
C CYS A 222 7.77 -4.12 -7.03
N VAL A 223 6.75 -3.75 -6.25
CA VAL A 223 6.74 -2.50 -5.48
C VAL A 223 6.88 -2.84 -4.00
N SER A 224 8.03 -2.49 -3.42
CA SER A 224 8.37 -2.79 -2.03
C SER A 224 8.10 -1.58 -1.14
N CYS A 225 7.42 -1.80 -0.02
CA CYS A 225 7.13 -0.72 0.93
C CYS A 225 7.01 -1.21 2.38
N ALA A 226 7.29 -0.31 3.32
CA ALA A 226 7.11 -0.54 4.75
C ALA A 226 6.33 0.60 5.39
N GLY A 227 5.29 0.23 6.14
CA GLY A 227 4.52 1.14 6.98
C GLY A 227 3.37 1.87 6.27
N PRO A 228 2.51 2.56 7.04
CA PRO A 228 1.22 3.09 6.56
C PRO A 228 1.30 4.05 5.37
N ALA A 229 2.13 5.10 5.47
CA ALA A 229 2.22 6.12 4.43
C ALA A 229 2.80 5.55 3.12
N ALA A 230 3.85 4.73 3.23
CA ALA A 230 4.48 4.10 2.07
C ALA A 230 3.52 3.15 1.35
N MET A 231 2.77 2.33 2.10
CA MET A 231 1.77 1.43 1.53
C MET A 231 0.68 2.20 0.77
N LEU A 232 0.17 3.29 1.36
CA LEU A 232 -0.85 4.10 0.69
C LEU A 232 -0.30 4.73 -0.60
N ASN A 233 0.91 5.29 -0.56
CA ASN A 233 1.56 5.86 -1.74
C ASN A 233 1.76 4.79 -2.82
N ALA A 234 2.13 3.56 -2.45
CA ALA A 234 2.29 2.45 -3.38
C ALA A 234 0.96 2.08 -4.05
N LEU A 235 -0.14 1.97 -3.29
CA LEU A 235 -1.47 1.69 -3.86
C LEU A 235 -1.97 2.83 -4.75
N LYS A 236 -1.74 4.09 -4.38
CA LYS A 236 -2.07 5.24 -5.24
C LYS A 236 -1.27 5.20 -6.55
N ALA A 237 0.00 4.85 -6.48
CA ALA A 237 0.84 4.72 -7.66
C ALA A 237 0.34 3.62 -8.60
N VAL A 238 -0.03 2.45 -8.05
CA VAL A 238 -0.63 1.37 -8.85
C VAL A 238 -1.95 1.83 -9.47
N PHE A 239 -2.85 2.46 -8.69
CA PHE A 239 -4.11 3.00 -9.20
C PHE A 239 -3.89 4.00 -10.35
N LEU A 240 -3.03 4.99 -10.18
CA LEU A 240 -2.68 5.94 -11.25
C LEU A 240 -2.05 5.26 -12.46
N ALA A 241 -1.21 4.24 -12.26
CA ALA A 241 -0.62 3.49 -13.36
C ALA A 241 -1.67 2.75 -14.18
N ARG A 242 -2.72 2.18 -13.55
CA ARG A 242 -3.89 1.63 -14.26
C ARG A 242 -4.53 2.68 -15.16
N HIS A 243 -4.68 3.91 -14.68
CA HIS A 243 -5.20 5.02 -15.50
C HIS A 243 -4.28 5.39 -16.67
N TYR A 244 -2.96 5.39 -16.46
CA TYR A 244 -1.99 5.69 -17.52
C TYR A 244 -1.92 4.62 -18.61
N LEU A 245 -2.37 3.40 -18.32
CA LEU A 245 -2.34 2.25 -19.21
C LEU A 245 -3.67 2.00 -19.93
N LYS A 246 -4.69 2.84 -19.72
CA LYS A 246 -6.01 2.67 -20.36
C LYS A 246 -5.93 2.63 -21.88
N ASP A 247 -5.12 3.51 -22.47
CA ASP A 247 -4.95 3.59 -23.92
C ASP A 247 -4.09 2.44 -24.47
N ASP A 248 -3.35 1.76 -23.61
CA ASP A 248 -2.57 0.56 -23.94
C ASP A 248 -3.41 -0.74 -23.87
N GLU A 249 -4.71 -0.63 -23.52
CA GLU A 249 -5.64 -1.76 -23.37
C GLU A 249 -5.13 -2.86 -22.43
N VAL A 250 -4.43 -2.47 -21.36
CA VAL A 250 -3.99 -3.37 -20.29
C VAL A 250 -4.42 -2.85 -18.92
N ASP A 251 -4.56 -3.76 -17.97
CA ASP A 251 -4.88 -3.45 -16.59
C ASP A 251 -3.85 -4.07 -15.63
N LEU A 252 -3.84 -3.58 -14.39
CA LEU A 252 -2.94 -4.02 -13.34
C LEU A 252 -3.69 -4.59 -12.14
N SER A 253 -3.21 -5.74 -11.68
CA SER A 253 -3.57 -6.32 -10.39
C SER A 253 -2.36 -6.46 -9.50
N ILE A 254 -2.55 -6.45 -8.19
CA ILE A 254 -1.48 -6.70 -7.22
C ILE A 254 -1.61 -8.08 -6.58
N VAL A 255 -0.46 -8.71 -6.35
CA VAL A 255 -0.30 -9.93 -5.56
C VAL A 255 0.61 -9.58 -4.38
N PRO A 256 0.06 -9.41 -3.17
CA PRO A 256 0.84 -9.00 -2.02
C PRO A 256 1.57 -10.20 -1.38
N GLU A 257 2.81 -9.97 -0.95
CA GLU A 257 3.64 -10.98 -0.26
C GLU A 257 4.52 -10.32 0.81
N PHE A 258 4.72 -11.01 1.93
CA PHE A 258 5.67 -10.56 2.95
C PHE A 258 7.10 -10.90 2.54
N GLU A 259 8.02 -9.98 2.76
CA GLU A 259 9.44 -10.33 2.78
C GLU A 259 9.77 -11.05 4.09
N ASN A 260 10.55 -12.13 4.02
CA ASN A 260 11.05 -12.84 5.18
C ASN A 260 12.19 -12.04 5.84
N VAL A 261 11.82 -11.02 6.62
CA VAL A 261 12.77 -10.22 7.39
C VAL A 261 12.86 -10.78 8.81
N VAL A 262 14.03 -11.28 9.19
CA VAL A 262 14.29 -11.88 10.52
C VAL A 262 14.18 -10.82 11.63
N ASN A 263 14.61 -9.59 11.36
CA ASN A 263 14.55 -8.45 12.29
C ASN A 263 14.36 -7.14 11.50
N GLY A 264 13.17 -6.55 11.56
CA GLY A 264 12.89 -5.29 10.86
C GLY A 264 11.39 -4.97 10.77
N PRO A 265 11.02 -3.79 10.24
CA PRO A 265 9.63 -3.51 9.92
C PRO A 265 9.13 -4.55 8.93
N SER A 266 7.86 -4.97 9.04
CA SER A 266 7.27 -5.90 8.07
C SER A 266 7.26 -5.23 6.69
N LEU A 267 8.20 -5.61 5.84
CA LEU A 267 8.21 -5.19 4.45
C LEU A 267 7.21 -6.03 3.67
N VAL A 268 6.48 -5.38 2.78
CA VAL A 268 5.52 -6.03 1.90
C VAL A 268 5.90 -5.70 0.46
N HIS A 269 5.96 -6.74 -0.37
CA HIS A 269 6.07 -6.64 -1.80
C HIS A 269 4.68 -6.67 -2.43
N LEU A 270 4.40 -5.70 -3.28
CA LEU A 270 3.24 -5.68 -4.16
C LEU A 270 3.71 -6.08 -5.55
N PHE A 271 3.56 -7.36 -5.90
CA PHE A 271 3.86 -7.82 -7.24
C PHE A 271 2.72 -7.39 -8.17
N THR A 272 3.04 -6.48 -9.08
CA THR A 272 2.09 -5.93 -10.05
C THR A 272 2.08 -6.84 -11.27
N ILE A 273 0.91 -7.39 -11.57
CA ILE A 273 0.63 -8.28 -12.69
C ILE A 273 -0.06 -7.47 -13.78
N VAL A 274 0.49 -7.49 -14.98
CA VAL A 274 -0.12 -6.92 -16.18
C VAL A 274 -1.01 -7.99 -16.80
N HIS A 275 -2.23 -7.63 -17.17
CA HIS A 275 -3.20 -8.54 -17.79
C HIS A 275 -4.15 -7.74 -18.69
N GLN A 276 -4.96 -8.44 -19.50
CA GLN A 276 -6.02 -7.76 -20.25
C GLN A 276 -7.12 -7.27 -19.31
N PRO A 277 -7.81 -6.16 -19.62
CA PRO A 277 -9.04 -5.77 -18.93
C PRO A 277 -10.01 -6.97 -18.94
N ASP A 278 -10.61 -7.27 -17.80
CA ASP A 278 -11.53 -8.41 -17.58
C ASP A 278 -10.91 -9.82 -17.40
N GLU A 279 -9.59 -9.99 -17.50
CA GLU A 279 -8.97 -11.32 -17.29
C GLU A 279 -8.91 -11.72 -15.80
N VAL A 280 -9.04 -10.76 -14.88
CA VAL A 280 -8.88 -10.98 -13.44
C VAL A 280 -10.19 -10.95 -12.67
N LEU A 281 -11.26 -10.33 -13.16
CA LEU A 281 -12.55 -10.26 -12.46
C LEU A 281 -13.54 -11.34 -12.93
#